data_AF-A0A090SBW1-F1
#
_entry.id   AF-A0A090SBW1-F1
#
_cell.length_a   1.000
_cell.length_b   1.000
_cell.length_c   1.000
_cell.angle_alpha   90.00
_cell.angle_beta   90.00
_cell.angle_gamma   90.00
#
_symmetry.space_group_name_H-M   'P 1'
#
loop_
_entity.id
_entity.type
_entity.pdbx_description
1 polymer ?
#
loop_
_entity_poly.entity_id
_entity_poly.type
_entity_poly.pdbx_seq_one_letter_code
_entity_poly.pdbx_strand_id
1 'polypeptide(L)'
;MMNRDTLYSFFMADAQSDFKIILPETDGRYMSIQVMNHNHETAYVFYGSGEHIVKADETTDHVGFWVRIQIDASNPKDIKLANSYQDEFQVEFLDPSYQPEIFKASEWDKETFDKLHERYQKQAGELGIVGTMSDLQANDIVTQEARNRGVSVATGLLPNAHAMYVQTDYNLDASKCYVATHEVPKLMDEELGFFSITMYDENIYIATDEHSIITNSDIETNGDNTFTVHYGTPEICGNVVNLLHVPTDDFTTTMRVYLPNVEAVEQYQVGELVEVK
;
A
#
# COMPACT_ATOMS: atom_id res chain seq x y z
N MET A 1 -2.62 -8.93 6.15
CA MET A 1 -2.62 -7.47 6.03
C MET A 1 -3.13 -7.01 4.66
N MET A 2 -4.42 -6.73 4.53
CA MET A 2 -4.98 -6.16 3.29
C MET A 2 -5.12 -4.64 3.41
N ASN A 3 -4.94 -3.93 2.31
CA ASN A 3 -5.29 -2.51 2.22
C ASN A 3 -6.81 -2.32 2.32
N ARG A 4 -7.21 -1.19 2.89
CA ARG A 4 -8.61 -0.74 2.98
C ARG A 4 -8.83 0.63 2.32
N ASP A 5 -7.77 1.33 1.95
CA ASP A 5 -7.75 2.66 1.36
C ASP A 5 -7.72 2.67 -0.17
N THR A 6 -7.39 1.54 -0.81
CA THR A 6 -7.29 1.47 -2.28
C THR A 6 -7.91 0.20 -2.85
N LEU A 7 -8.63 0.29 -3.96
CA LEU A 7 -8.91 -0.86 -4.82
C LEU A 7 -7.71 -1.20 -5.69
N TYR A 8 -7.56 -2.49 -6.00
CA TYR A 8 -6.47 -3.01 -6.81
C TYR A 8 -6.97 -3.56 -8.14
N SER A 9 -6.20 -3.31 -9.21
CA SER A 9 -6.27 -4.07 -10.47
C SER A 9 -4.90 -4.67 -10.78
N PHE A 10 -4.88 -5.91 -11.26
CA PHE A 10 -3.64 -6.59 -11.65
C PHE A 10 -3.70 -7.05 -13.10
N PHE A 11 -2.59 -6.86 -13.82
CA PHE A 11 -2.40 -7.40 -15.16
C PHE A 11 -0.98 -7.93 -15.28
N MET A 12 -0.78 -9.06 -15.97
CA MET A 12 0.55 -9.61 -16.25
C MET A 12 0.71 -9.69 -17.77
N ALA A 13 1.88 -9.35 -18.28
CA ALA A 13 2.13 -9.32 -19.71
C ALA A 13 3.51 -9.85 -20.10
N ASP A 14 3.57 -10.41 -21.30
CA ASP A 14 4.80 -10.64 -22.04
C ASP A 14 5.31 -9.31 -22.60
N ALA A 15 6.45 -8.87 -22.10
CA ALA A 15 7.00 -7.53 -22.21
C ALA A 15 8.18 -7.41 -23.15
N GLN A 16 8.29 -8.30 -24.14
CA GLN A 16 9.31 -8.19 -25.20
C GLN A 16 8.96 -7.14 -26.28
N SER A 17 7.87 -6.39 -26.10
CA SER A 17 7.49 -5.23 -26.91
C SER A 17 6.95 -4.11 -26.01
N ASP A 18 7.15 -2.87 -26.43
CA ASP A 18 6.72 -1.69 -25.67
C ASP A 18 5.20 -1.70 -25.43
N PHE A 19 4.78 -1.24 -24.25
CA PHE A 19 3.36 -1.04 -23.92
C PHE A 19 2.99 0.42 -23.89
N LYS A 20 1.73 0.67 -24.22
CA LYS A 20 1.00 1.88 -23.88
C LYS A 20 -0.13 1.52 -22.92
N ILE A 21 -0.11 2.14 -21.75
CA ILE A 21 -1.12 2.03 -20.72
C ILE A 21 -1.97 3.28 -20.78
N ILE A 22 -3.28 3.13 -20.77
CA ILE A 22 -4.22 4.25 -20.80
C ILE A 22 -5.04 4.21 -19.53
N LEU A 23 -4.91 5.26 -18.73
CA LEU A 23 -5.66 5.44 -17.50
C LEU A 23 -6.72 6.54 -17.68
N PRO A 24 -7.97 6.31 -17.25
CA PRO A 24 -9.06 7.28 -17.39
C PRO A 24 -8.81 8.51 -16.53
N GLU A 25 -9.43 9.63 -16.92
CA GLU A 25 -9.60 10.77 -16.01
C GLU A 25 -10.47 10.36 -14.83
N THR A 26 -10.02 10.68 -13.62
CA THR A 26 -10.77 10.47 -12.39
C THR A 26 -11.27 11.80 -11.84
N ASP A 27 -11.90 11.79 -10.67
CA ASP A 27 -12.29 12.98 -9.91
C ASP A 27 -11.12 13.65 -9.17
N GLY A 28 -9.88 13.36 -9.56
CA GLY A 28 -8.67 13.87 -8.92
C GLY A 28 -8.16 13.01 -7.76
N ARG A 29 -8.86 11.91 -7.42
CA ARG A 29 -8.38 10.94 -6.41
C ARG A 29 -7.02 10.33 -6.79
N TYR A 30 -6.27 9.89 -5.79
CA TYR A 30 -5.02 9.18 -6.02
C TYR A 30 -5.24 7.93 -6.87
N MET A 31 -4.44 7.82 -7.92
CA MET A 31 -4.34 6.63 -8.75
C MET A 31 -2.89 6.43 -9.15
N SER A 32 -2.36 5.24 -8.90
CA SER A 32 -1.00 4.86 -9.29
C SER A 32 -0.97 3.52 -9.99
N ILE A 33 -0.03 3.36 -10.89
CA ILE A 33 0.31 2.07 -11.49
C ILE A 33 1.78 1.77 -11.25
N GLN A 34 2.03 0.65 -10.57
CA GLN A 34 3.37 0.12 -10.38
C GLN A 34 3.62 -0.97 -11.43
N VAL A 35 4.63 -0.75 -12.27
CA VAL A 35 5.11 -1.74 -13.23
C VAL A 35 6.27 -2.48 -12.58
N MET A 36 6.07 -3.76 -12.28
CA MET A 36 7.05 -4.59 -11.61
C MET A 36 7.56 -5.66 -12.57
N ASN A 37 8.88 -5.78 -12.67
CA ASN A 37 9.53 -6.75 -13.54
C ASN A 37 9.63 -8.14 -12.86
N HIS A 38 10.13 -9.13 -13.61
CA HIS A 38 10.29 -10.51 -13.13
C HIS A 38 11.19 -10.64 -11.89
N ASN A 39 12.13 -9.71 -11.68
CA ASN A 39 13.08 -9.70 -10.57
C ASN A 39 12.52 -9.05 -9.29
N HIS A 40 11.23 -8.71 -9.28
CA HIS A 40 10.58 -7.95 -8.21
C HIS A 40 11.19 -6.55 -8.03
N GLU A 41 11.59 -5.93 -9.14
CA GLU A 41 12.04 -4.54 -9.17
C GLU A 41 10.94 -3.67 -9.79
N THR A 42 10.73 -2.48 -9.24
CA THR A 42 9.76 -1.54 -9.81
C THR A 42 10.42 -0.82 -10.99
N ALA A 43 10.00 -1.19 -12.20
CA ALA A 43 10.48 -0.59 -13.44
C ALA A 43 9.93 0.81 -13.66
N TYR A 44 8.66 1.05 -13.27
CA TYR A 44 8.00 2.35 -13.33
C TYR A 44 6.96 2.49 -12.22
N VAL A 45 6.73 3.72 -11.79
CA VAL A 45 5.50 4.12 -11.10
C VAL A 45 4.92 5.31 -11.84
N PHE A 46 3.70 5.18 -12.37
CA PHE A 46 2.97 6.30 -12.95
C PHE A 46 1.83 6.73 -12.04
N TYR A 47 1.46 8.00 -12.17
CA TYR A 47 0.40 8.63 -11.41
C TYR A 47 -0.60 9.31 -12.34
N GLY A 48 -1.87 9.33 -11.93
CA GLY A 48 -2.92 10.05 -12.63
C GLY A 48 -3.32 9.46 -13.98
N SER A 49 -4.20 10.17 -14.67
CA SER A 49 -4.78 9.78 -15.95
C SER A 49 -3.84 9.98 -17.13
N GLY A 50 -4.18 9.42 -18.29
CA GLY A 50 -3.49 9.63 -19.55
C GLY A 50 -2.76 8.40 -20.07
N GLU A 51 -1.93 8.64 -21.09
CA GLU A 51 -1.13 7.60 -21.74
C GLU A 51 0.26 7.50 -21.11
N HIS A 52 0.64 6.30 -20.68
CA HIS A 52 1.94 5.99 -20.09
C HIS A 52 2.63 4.90 -20.89
N ILE A 53 3.92 5.08 -21.16
CA ILE A 53 4.69 4.15 -21.99
C ILE A 53 5.66 3.36 -21.13
N VAL A 54 5.67 2.04 -21.31
CA VAL A 54 6.64 1.12 -20.71
C VAL A 54 7.51 0.58 -21.82
N LYS A 55 8.83 0.80 -21.70
CA LYS A 55 9.81 0.34 -22.68
C LYS A 55 10.25 -1.08 -22.38
N ALA A 56 10.25 -1.94 -23.39
CA ALA A 56 10.62 -3.34 -23.24
C ALA A 56 12.09 -3.53 -22.79
N ASP A 57 12.99 -2.64 -23.24
CA ASP A 57 14.42 -2.66 -22.91
C ASP A 57 14.76 -2.07 -21.52
N GLU A 58 13.78 -1.44 -20.85
CA GLU A 58 13.90 -0.93 -19.48
C GLU A 58 13.31 -1.90 -18.43
N THR A 59 12.89 -3.09 -18.87
CA THR A 59 12.30 -4.11 -18.00
C THR A 59 12.78 -5.52 -18.40
N THR A 60 12.13 -6.56 -17.87
CA THR A 60 12.32 -7.96 -18.26
C THR A 60 11.18 -8.44 -19.15
N ASP A 61 11.37 -9.56 -19.85
CA ASP A 61 10.38 -10.21 -20.73
C ASP A 61 9.01 -10.49 -20.10
N HIS A 62 8.91 -10.46 -18.77
CA HIS A 62 7.64 -10.50 -18.06
C HIS A 62 7.52 -9.34 -17.09
N VAL A 63 6.37 -8.67 -17.14
CA VAL A 63 6.01 -7.62 -16.18
C VAL A 63 4.63 -7.88 -15.63
N GLY A 64 4.39 -7.34 -14.45
CA GLY A 64 3.04 -7.12 -13.98
C GLY A 64 2.78 -5.67 -13.63
N PHE A 65 1.51 -5.33 -13.66
CA PHE A 65 0.97 -4.01 -13.40
C PHE A 65 0.10 -4.09 -12.15
N TRP A 66 0.44 -3.31 -11.15
CA TRP A 66 -0.31 -3.16 -9.90
C TRP A 66 -0.92 -1.77 -9.89
N VAL A 67 -2.19 -1.67 -10.27
CA VAL A 67 -2.93 -0.42 -10.19
C VAL A 67 -3.57 -0.29 -8.82
N ARG A 68 -3.48 0.91 -8.23
CA ARG A 68 -4.14 1.29 -6.98
C ARG A 68 -4.97 2.53 -7.22
N ILE A 69 -6.23 2.51 -6.81
CA ILE A 69 -7.11 3.68 -6.84
C ILE A 69 -7.67 3.92 -5.44
N GLN A 70 -7.52 5.15 -4.93
CA GLN A 70 -8.00 5.52 -3.60
C GLN A 70 -9.53 5.42 -3.51
N ILE A 71 -10.01 4.97 -2.35
CA ILE A 71 -11.44 4.87 -2.06
C ILE A 71 -11.76 5.31 -0.64
N ASP A 72 -13.00 5.76 -0.45
CA ASP A 72 -13.69 5.73 0.83
C ASP A 72 -14.36 4.35 0.97
N ALA A 73 -13.74 3.47 1.75
CA ALA A 73 -14.23 2.11 1.95
C ALA A 73 -15.53 2.02 2.78
N SER A 74 -15.93 3.11 3.45
CA SER A 74 -17.20 3.17 4.17
C SER A 74 -18.37 3.56 3.26
N ASN A 75 -18.09 4.01 2.03
CA ASN A 75 -19.08 4.52 1.09
C ASN A 75 -19.22 3.60 -0.14
N PRO A 76 -20.28 2.77 -0.20
CA PRO A 76 -20.52 1.89 -1.34
C PRO A 76 -20.69 2.61 -2.69
N LYS A 77 -21.10 3.89 -2.69
CA LYS A 77 -21.18 4.68 -3.93
C LYS A 77 -19.79 5.08 -4.42
N ASP A 78 -18.89 5.41 -3.51
CA ASP A 78 -17.49 5.72 -3.85
C ASP A 78 -16.79 4.48 -4.43
N ILE A 79 -16.95 3.33 -3.77
CA ILE A 79 -16.44 2.05 -4.28
C ILE A 79 -16.98 1.78 -5.69
N LYS A 80 -18.28 1.98 -5.93
CA LYS A 80 -18.87 1.78 -7.25
C LYS A 80 -18.30 2.74 -8.30
N LEU A 81 -18.04 4.00 -7.94
CA LEU A 81 -17.40 4.97 -8.81
C LEU A 81 -15.96 4.57 -9.16
N ALA A 82 -15.18 4.15 -8.16
CA ALA A 82 -13.82 3.65 -8.38
C ALA A 82 -13.79 2.41 -9.30
N ASN A 83 -14.74 1.49 -9.15
CA ASN A 83 -14.88 0.35 -10.06
C ASN A 83 -15.17 0.80 -11.50
N SER A 84 -16.01 1.83 -11.71
CA SER A 84 -16.24 2.33 -13.08
C SER A 84 -14.98 2.90 -13.73
N TYR A 85 -14.06 3.50 -12.95
CA TYR A 85 -12.76 3.88 -13.48
C TYR A 85 -11.88 2.66 -13.79
N GLN A 86 -11.90 1.62 -12.94
CA GLN A 86 -11.14 0.38 -13.21
C GLN A 86 -11.58 -0.32 -14.50
N ASP A 87 -12.87 -0.24 -14.85
CA ASP A 87 -13.44 -0.79 -16.09
C ASP A 87 -12.90 -0.09 -17.36
N GLU A 88 -12.31 1.11 -17.22
CA GLU A 88 -11.78 1.90 -18.34
C GLU A 88 -10.27 1.72 -18.57
N PHE A 89 -9.57 0.96 -17.70
CA PHE A 89 -8.14 0.71 -17.87
C PHE A 89 -7.85 -0.08 -19.14
N GLN A 90 -6.87 0.40 -19.91
CA GLN A 90 -6.44 -0.27 -21.15
C GLN A 90 -4.93 -0.45 -21.17
N VAL A 91 -4.51 -1.56 -21.74
CA VAL A 91 -3.10 -1.84 -22.05
C VAL A 91 -3.03 -2.34 -23.49
N GLU A 92 -2.18 -1.68 -24.27
CA GLU A 92 -1.96 -1.97 -25.69
C GLU A 92 -0.46 -2.18 -25.92
N PHE A 93 -0.11 -3.05 -26.87
CA PHE A 93 1.24 -3.07 -27.43
C PHE A 93 1.40 -1.90 -28.41
N LEU A 94 2.51 -1.17 -28.33
CA LEU A 94 2.80 -0.10 -29.30
C LEU A 94 3.05 -0.65 -30.70
N ASP A 95 3.67 -1.83 -30.82
CA ASP A 95 3.73 -2.56 -32.07
C ASP A 95 2.45 -3.41 -32.24
N PRO A 96 1.50 -3.00 -33.09
CA PRO A 96 0.26 -3.74 -33.28
C PRO A 96 0.46 -5.10 -33.96
N SER A 97 1.65 -5.37 -34.52
CA SER A 97 1.99 -6.65 -35.12
C SER A 97 2.55 -7.65 -34.11
N TYR A 98 2.94 -7.19 -32.91
CA TYR A 98 3.43 -8.05 -31.85
C TYR A 98 2.34 -9.03 -31.40
N GLN A 99 2.74 -10.27 -31.12
CA GLN A 99 1.85 -11.30 -30.62
C GLN A 99 2.47 -11.85 -29.34
N PRO A 100 1.87 -11.62 -28.15
CA PRO A 100 2.44 -12.08 -26.90
C PRO A 100 2.45 -13.60 -26.82
N GLU A 101 3.51 -14.15 -26.25
CA GLU A 101 3.58 -15.57 -25.95
C GLU A 101 2.72 -15.90 -24.72
N ILE A 102 2.09 -17.08 -24.75
CA ILE A 102 1.35 -17.58 -23.59
C ILE A 102 2.36 -17.97 -22.50
N PHE A 103 2.24 -17.32 -21.33
CA PHE A 103 3.03 -17.66 -20.16
C PHE A 103 2.86 -19.14 -19.77
N LYS A 104 3.98 -19.83 -19.58
CA LYS A 104 4.02 -21.20 -19.05
C LYS A 104 4.71 -21.18 -17.71
N ALA A 105 3.95 -21.48 -16.66
CA ALA A 105 4.48 -21.56 -15.31
C ALA A 105 5.54 -22.68 -15.22
N SER A 106 6.67 -22.36 -14.62
CA SER A 106 7.67 -23.36 -14.22
C SER A 106 7.17 -24.16 -13.01
N GLU A 107 7.47 -25.45 -12.97
CA GLU A 107 7.31 -26.24 -11.75
C GLU A 107 8.44 -25.89 -10.78
N TRP A 108 8.07 -25.28 -9.66
CA TRP A 108 9.02 -24.90 -8.61
C TRP A 108 9.15 -26.01 -7.57
N ASP A 109 10.39 -26.31 -7.16
CA ASP A 109 10.65 -27.17 -6.00
C ASP A 109 10.18 -26.46 -4.72
N LYS A 110 9.02 -26.89 -4.22
CA LYS A 110 8.40 -26.32 -3.03
C LYS A 110 9.20 -26.55 -1.77
N GLU A 111 9.91 -27.68 -1.63
CA GLU A 111 10.73 -27.92 -0.44
C GLU A 111 11.87 -26.92 -0.34
N THR A 112 12.52 -26.62 -1.47
CA THR A 112 13.56 -25.60 -1.53
C THR A 112 12.99 -24.19 -1.34
N PHE A 113 11.86 -23.88 -1.97
CA PHE A 113 11.18 -22.58 -1.81
C PHE A 113 10.79 -22.31 -0.36
N ASP A 114 10.16 -23.27 0.33
CA ASP A 114 9.65 -23.09 1.69
C ASP A 114 10.80 -22.79 2.68
N LYS A 115 11.95 -23.47 2.53
CA LYS A 115 13.16 -23.21 3.33
C LYS A 115 13.73 -21.80 3.08
N LEU A 116 13.72 -21.34 1.84
CA LEU A 116 14.17 -19.98 1.49
C LEU A 116 13.20 -18.94 2.05
N HIS A 117 11.90 -19.17 1.89
CA HIS A 117 10.85 -18.29 2.37
C HIS A 117 10.92 -18.12 3.91
N GLU A 118 11.04 -19.23 4.65
CA GLU A 118 11.20 -19.21 6.11
C GLU A 118 12.45 -18.43 6.55
N ARG A 119 13.57 -18.64 5.86
CA ARG A 119 14.81 -17.88 6.13
C ARG A 119 14.61 -16.38 5.97
N TYR A 120 14.03 -15.93 4.86
CA TYR A 120 13.85 -14.49 4.60
C TYR A 120 12.77 -13.87 5.48
N GLN A 121 11.71 -14.61 5.82
CA GLN A 121 10.72 -14.21 6.82
C GLN A 121 11.36 -13.95 8.19
N LYS A 122 12.24 -14.85 8.64
CA LYS A 122 12.98 -14.64 9.89
C LYS A 122 13.86 -13.38 9.83
N GLN A 123 14.58 -13.17 8.72
CA GLN A 123 15.39 -11.96 8.55
C GLN A 123 14.53 -10.69 8.54
N ALA A 124 13.35 -10.72 7.93
CA ALA A 124 12.43 -9.60 7.92
C ALA A 124 11.89 -9.30 9.33
N GLY A 125 11.62 -10.32 10.14
CA GLY A 125 11.26 -10.13 11.55
C GLY A 125 12.36 -9.47 12.40
N GLU A 126 13.62 -9.70 12.07
CA GLU A 126 14.77 -9.11 12.79
C GLU A 126 15.14 -7.70 12.29
N LEU A 127 15.02 -7.45 10.98
CA LEU A 127 15.55 -6.24 10.33
C LEU A 127 14.47 -5.30 9.77
N GLY A 128 13.20 -5.70 9.80
CA GLY A 128 12.12 -5.05 9.07
C GLY A 128 12.25 -5.18 7.55
N ILE A 129 11.43 -4.41 6.82
CA ILE A 129 11.34 -4.43 5.35
C ILE A 129 11.66 -3.08 4.69
N VAL A 130 12.14 -2.09 5.43
CA VAL A 130 12.60 -0.81 4.86
C VAL A 130 13.82 -1.05 3.95
N GLY A 131 13.86 -0.37 2.80
CA GLY A 131 14.97 -0.48 1.83
C GLY A 131 15.05 -1.85 1.15
N THR A 132 13.89 -2.50 0.93
CA THR A 132 13.81 -3.80 0.27
C THR A 132 13.29 -3.74 -1.16
N MET A 133 12.75 -2.61 -1.60
CA MET A 133 12.15 -2.44 -2.91
C MET A 133 13.04 -1.57 -3.78
N SER A 134 13.35 -2.03 -5.00
CA SER A 134 14.12 -1.23 -5.97
C SER A 134 13.19 -0.35 -6.81
N ASP A 135 13.70 0.81 -7.20
CA ASP A 135 13.13 1.74 -8.17
C ASP A 135 14.13 1.98 -9.29
N LEU A 136 13.84 1.45 -10.48
CA LEU A 136 14.75 1.55 -11.62
C LEU A 136 14.82 2.97 -12.18
N GLN A 137 13.72 3.74 -12.15
CA GLN A 137 13.69 5.11 -12.68
C GLN A 137 14.47 6.08 -11.80
N ALA A 138 14.46 5.85 -10.48
CA ALA A 138 15.27 6.59 -9.54
C ALA A 138 16.74 6.09 -9.45
N ASN A 139 17.08 5.00 -10.15
CA ASN A 139 18.35 4.28 -10.01
C ASN A 139 18.64 3.89 -8.54
N ASP A 140 17.60 3.57 -7.77
CA ASP A 140 17.67 3.05 -6.41
C ASP A 140 17.56 1.52 -6.45
N ILE A 141 18.72 0.87 -6.59
CA ILE A 141 18.82 -0.58 -6.77
C ILE A 141 19.29 -1.23 -5.49
N VAL A 142 18.40 -1.96 -4.83
CA VAL A 142 18.72 -2.72 -3.62
C VAL A 142 19.31 -4.08 -3.97
N THR A 143 19.95 -4.75 -3.01
CA THR A 143 20.53 -6.08 -3.25
C THR A 143 19.44 -7.15 -3.42
N GLN A 144 19.76 -8.26 -4.09
CA GLN A 144 18.84 -9.39 -4.20
C GLN A 144 18.44 -9.96 -2.83
N GLU A 145 19.35 -10.03 -1.85
CA GLU A 145 19.00 -10.45 -0.48
C GLU A 145 17.98 -9.50 0.15
N ALA A 146 18.14 -8.19 -0.05
CA ALA A 146 17.18 -7.20 0.45
C ALA A 146 15.81 -7.35 -0.23
N ARG A 147 15.77 -7.55 -1.56
CA ARG A 147 14.51 -7.83 -2.27
C ARG A 147 13.85 -9.12 -1.81
N ASN A 148 14.61 -10.21 -1.70
CA ASN A 148 14.11 -11.49 -1.21
C ASN A 148 13.53 -11.39 0.21
N ARG A 149 14.16 -10.60 1.08
CA ARG A 149 13.61 -10.25 2.41
C ARG A 149 12.26 -9.55 2.28
N GLY A 150 12.15 -8.50 1.46
CA GLY A 150 10.90 -7.76 1.27
C GLY A 150 9.77 -8.60 0.68
N VAL A 151 10.02 -9.26 -0.46
CA VAL A 151 9.01 -10.10 -1.15
C VAL A 151 8.58 -11.31 -0.31
N SER A 152 9.43 -11.79 0.59
CA SER A 152 9.02 -12.86 1.51
C SER A 152 7.86 -12.42 2.40
N VAL A 153 7.80 -11.14 2.80
CA VAL A 153 6.74 -10.58 3.64
C VAL A 153 5.54 -10.17 2.79
N ALA A 154 5.77 -9.40 1.72
CA ALA A 154 4.71 -8.88 0.88
C ALA A 154 5.16 -8.67 -0.57
N THR A 155 4.40 -9.24 -1.50
CA THR A 155 4.60 -9.01 -2.94
C THR A 155 3.95 -7.70 -3.36
N GLY A 156 4.65 -6.91 -4.17
CA GLY A 156 4.10 -5.69 -4.76
C GLY A 156 4.10 -4.50 -3.82
N LEU A 157 4.99 -4.46 -2.81
CA LEU A 157 5.24 -3.22 -2.08
C LEU A 157 5.79 -2.16 -3.05
N LEU A 158 5.35 -0.92 -2.88
CA LEU A 158 5.92 0.22 -3.59
C LEU A 158 7.32 0.55 -3.03
N PRO A 159 8.24 1.11 -3.83
CA PRO A 159 9.45 1.72 -3.30
C PRO A 159 9.14 2.85 -2.31
N ASN A 160 10.06 3.12 -1.38
CA ASN A 160 9.83 4.05 -0.27
C ASN A 160 9.39 5.45 -0.74
N ALA A 161 9.93 5.94 -1.87
CA ALA A 161 9.55 7.24 -2.43
C ALA A 161 8.07 7.32 -2.87
N HIS A 162 7.42 6.18 -3.06
CA HIS A 162 6.05 6.09 -3.57
C HIS A 162 5.05 5.68 -2.49
N ALA A 163 5.44 4.82 -1.54
CA ALA A 163 4.67 4.58 -0.33
C ALA A 163 5.55 4.09 0.84
N MET A 164 5.20 4.49 2.05
CA MET A 164 5.81 4.00 3.29
C MET A 164 4.74 3.56 4.29
N TYR A 165 5.16 2.68 5.21
CA TYR A 165 4.27 2.00 6.15
C TYR A 165 4.83 2.11 7.56
N VAL A 166 4.08 2.74 8.47
CA VAL A 166 4.40 2.76 9.90
C VAL A 166 3.45 1.77 10.59
N GLN A 167 3.96 0.59 10.90
CA GLN A 167 3.22 -0.44 11.62
C GLN A 167 3.46 -0.30 13.12
N THR A 168 2.42 -0.52 13.92
CA THR A 168 2.55 -0.60 15.37
C THR A 168 1.64 -1.69 15.91
N ASP A 169 2.22 -2.61 16.67
CA ASP A 169 1.52 -3.67 17.36
C ASP A 169 1.21 -3.23 18.80
N TYR A 170 0.03 -3.54 19.27
CA TYR A 170 -0.48 -3.14 20.57
C TYR A 170 -0.97 -4.36 21.36
N ASN A 171 -0.81 -4.27 22.68
CA ASN A 171 -1.45 -5.15 23.64
C ASN A 171 -2.15 -4.25 24.68
N LEU A 172 -3.46 -4.09 24.56
CA LEU A 172 -4.28 -3.20 25.37
C LEU A 172 -5.58 -3.91 25.78
N ASP A 173 -6.26 -3.41 26.79
CA ASP A 173 -7.57 -3.93 27.18
C ASP A 173 -8.65 -3.39 26.22
N ALA A 174 -9.15 -4.24 25.33
CA ALA A 174 -10.14 -3.85 24.31
C ALA A 174 -11.48 -3.38 24.90
N SER A 175 -11.72 -3.56 26.20
CA SER A 175 -12.90 -3.03 26.89
C SER A 175 -12.79 -1.55 27.28
N LYS A 176 -11.68 -0.89 26.96
CA LYS A 176 -11.39 0.50 27.30
C LYS A 176 -11.20 1.38 26.08
N CYS A 177 -11.39 2.69 26.26
CA CYS A 177 -11.08 3.68 25.24
C CYS A 177 -9.69 4.26 25.49
N TYR A 178 -8.89 4.35 24.44
CA TYR A 178 -7.57 5.01 24.45
C TYR A 178 -7.53 6.15 23.44
N VAL A 179 -6.63 7.10 23.64
CA VAL A 179 -6.34 8.17 22.69
C VAL A 179 -4.85 8.27 22.43
N ALA A 180 -4.47 8.59 21.20
CA ALA A 180 -3.12 9.01 20.84
C ALA A 180 -3.18 10.22 19.91
N THR A 181 -2.29 11.18 20.14
CA THR A 181 -2.10 12.33 19.25
C THR A 181 -0.93 12.07 18.31
N HIS A 182 -1.20 12.20 17.02
CA HIS A 182 -0.27 11.92 15.92
C HIS A 182 0.04 13.21 15.17
N GLU A 183 1.27 13.37 14.68
CA GLU A 183 1.57 14.42 13.70
C GLU A 183 1.00 14.03 12.34
N VAL A 184 0.56 15.00 11.54
CA VAL A 184 0.20 14.73 10.14
C VAL A 184 1.48 14.35 9.37
N PRO A 185 1.57 13.14 8.77
CA PRO A 185 2.76 12.74 8.04
C PRO A 185 2.97 13.66 6.83
N LYS A 186 4.22 14.05 6.60
CA LYS A 186 4.58 14.96 5.49
C LYS A 186 4.53 14.22 4.16
N LEU A 187 3.86 14.82 3.18
CA LEU A 187 3.78 14.32 1.81
C LEU A 187 4.75 15.09 0.90
N MET A 188 5.19 14.45 -0.18
CA MET A 188 5.95 15.10 -1.25
C MET A 188 5.03 15.91 -2.17
N ASP A 189 3.78 15.48 -2.29
CA ASP A 189 2.71 16.14 -3.04
C ASP A 189 1.44 16.08 -2.18
N GLU A 190 1.04 17.21 -1.62
CA GLU A 190 -0.14 17.33 -0.74
C GLU A 190 -1.46 17.35 -1.53
N GLU A 191 -1.42 17.59 -2.85
CA GLU A 191 -2.62 17.59 -3.69
C GLU A 191 -2.97 16.17 -4.15
N LEU A 192 -1.97 15.35 -4.46
CA LEU A 192 -2.14 13.98 -4.94
C LEU A 192 -1.92 12.91 -3.86
N GLY A 193 -0.94 13.11 -2.98
CA GLY A 193 -0.59 12.18 -1.92
C GLY A 193 -1.69 12.08 -0.86
N PHE A 194 -1.68 10.99 -0.11
CA PHE A 194 -2.61 10.81 0.99
C PHE A 194 -2.04 9.85 2.03
N PHE A 195 -2.67 9.80 3.20
CA PHE A 195 -2.36 8.79 4.20
C PHE A 195 -3.62 8.20 4.83
N SER A 196 -3.46 7.00 5.37
CA SER A 196 -4.52 6.30 6.09
C SER A 196 -3.95 5.59 7.31
N ILE A 197 -4.80 5.26 8.29
CA ILE A 197 -4.48 4.33 9.37
C ILE A 197 -5.52 3.21 9.33
N THR A 198 -5.08 1.98 9.09
CA THR A 198 -5.95 0.80 9.10
C THR A 198 -5.72 -0.04 10.34
N MET A 199 -6.79 -0.55 10.92
CA MET A 199 -6.82 -1.44 12.08
C MET A 199 -6.89 -2.91 11.64
N TYR A 200 -6.16 -3.77 12.34
CA TYR A 200 -6.16 -5.22 12.15
C TYR A 200 -6.23 -5.96 13.49
N ASP A 201 -6.82 -7.15 13.49
CA ASP A 201 -6.78 -8.08 14.63
C ASP A 201 -5.39 -8.73 14.83
N GLU A 202 -5.28 -9.62 15.82
CA GLU A 202 -4.06 -10.35 16.16
C GLU A 202 -3.51 -11.25 15.02
N ASN A 203 -4.35 -11.54 14.02
CA ASN A 203 -4.01 -12.33 12.85
C ASN A 203 -3.74 -11.44 11.61
N ILE A 204 -3.71 -10.12 11.79
CA ILE A 204 -3.50 -9.10 10.76
C ILE A 204 -4.61 -9.12 9.68
N TYR A 205 -5.84 -9.45 10.09
CA TYR A 205 -7.05 -9.31 9.30
C TYR A 205 -7.85 -8.08 9.69
N ILE A 206 -8.59 -7.53 8.73
CA ILE A 206 -9.58 -6.47 9.00
C ILE A 206 -10.80 -7.16 9.61
N ALA A 207 -11.00 -6.98 10.91
CA ALA A 207 -12.02 -7.71 11.67
C ALA A 207 -13.44 -7.16 11.52
N THR A 208 -13.58 -5.90 11.10
CA THR A 208 -14.87 -5.22 10.91
C THR A 208 -14.79 -4.24 9.75
N ASP A 209 -15.91 -3.90 9.13
CA ASP A 209 -15.97 -2.80 8.15
C ASP A 209 -16.04 -1.43 8.86
N GLU A 210 -16.78 -1.37 9.97
CA GLU A 210 -17.07 -0.14 10.71
C GLU A 210 -15.83 0.35 11.48
N HIS A 211 -15.42 1.61 11.24
CA HIS A 211 -14.27 2.23 11.88
C HIS A 211 -12.95 1.42 11.78
N SER A 212 -12.81 0.62 10.73
CA SER A 212 -11.58 -0.18 10.48
C SER A 212 -10.44 0.62 9.86
N ILE A 213 -10.75 1.81 9.36
CA ILE A 213 -9.81 2.71 8.72
C ILE A 213 -10.24 4.15 8.97
N ILE A 214 -9.25 5.04 9.07
CA ILE A 214 -9.42 6.49 8.89
C ILE A 214 -8.46 6.95 7.79
N THR A 215 -8.93 7.84 6.93
CA THR A 215 -8.11 8.46 5.87
C THR A 215 -7.95 9.95 6.12
N ASN A 216 -6.91 10.56 5.56
CA ASN A 216 -6.65 12.00 5.72
C ASN A 216 -7.86 12.89 5.37
N SER A 217 -8.70 12.48 4.42
CA SER A 217 -9.93 13.21 4.08
C SER A 217 -11.02 13.15 5.15
N ASP A 218 -11.00 12.12 6.00
CA ASP A 218 -11.97 11.92 7.09
C ASP A 218 -11.47 12.48 8.44
N ILE A 219 -10.17 12.76 8.54
CA ILE A 219 -9.53 13.13 9.81
C ILE A 219 -9.84 14.58 10.17
N GLU A 220 -10.39 14.77 11.37
CA GLU A 220 -10.45 16.09 12.01
C GLU A 220 -9.11 16.41 12.71
N THR A 221 -8.42 17.44 12.22
CA THR A 221 -7.14 17.89 12.80
C THR A 221 -7.33 18.80 14.02
N ASN A 222 -6.33 18.86 14.90
CA ASN A 222 -6.30 19.73 16.09
C ASN A 222 -5.97 21.20 15.75
N GLY A 223 -5.62 21.51 14.50
CA GLY A 223 -5.25 22.86 14.03
C GLY A 223 -3.77 23.22 14.15
N ASP A 224 -2.93 22.33 14.68
CA ASP A 224 -1.47 22.50 14.86
C ASP A 224 -0.65 21.44 14.11
N ASN A 225 -1.18 20.94 12.98
CA ASN A 225 -0.60 19.83 12.21
C ASN A 225 -0.54 18.50 12.98
N THR A 226 -1.42 18.33 13.96
CA THR A 226 -1.65 17.06 14.64
C THR A 226 -3.11 16.64 14.52
N PHE A 227 -3.39 15.36 14.78
CA PHE A 227 -4.73 14.83 14.91
C PHE A 227 -4.76 13.81 16.05
N THR A 228 -5.89 13.73 16.75
CA THR A 228 -6.08 12.78 17.85
C THR A 228 -6.97 11.65 17.36
N VAL A 229 -6.54 10.41 17.57
CA VAL A 229 -7.29 9.20 17.23
C VAL A 229 -7.76 8.51 18.50
N HIS A 230 -9.03 8.10 18.50
CA HIS A 230 -9.62 7.27 19.55
C HIS A 230 -9.53 5.80 19.15
N TYR A 231 -9.16 4.94 20.10
CA TYR A 231 -8.99 3.51 19.92
C TYR A 231 -9.94 2.80 20.90
N GLY A 232 -10.94 2.12 20.38
CA GLY A 232 -11.97 1.43 21.15
C GLY A 232 -13.20 1.19 20.27
N THR A 233 -14.36 0.87 20.85
CA THR A 233 -15.61 0.76 20.09
C THR A 233 -16.50 1.99 20.27
N PRO A 234 -17.49 2.24 19.39
CA PRO A 234 -18.46 3.31 19.59
C PRO A 234 -19.19 3.25 20.93
N GLU A 235 -19.44 2.04 21.46
CA GLU A 235 -20.09 1.85 22.77
C GLU A 235 -19.20 2.29 23.93
N ILE A 236 -17.88 2.11 23.82
CA ILE A 236 -16.91 2.38 24.89
C ILE A 236 -16.44 3.84 24.82
N CYS A 237 -16.08 4.33 23.64
CA CYS A 237 -15.58 5.69 23.45
C CYS A 237 -16.71 6.73 23.30
N GLY A 238 -17.93 6.30 22.99
CA GLY A 238 -19.05 7.19 22.68
C GLY A 238 -18.94 7.82 21.29
N ASN A 239 -19.68 8.90 21.07
CA ASN A 239 -19.68 9.61 19.79
C ASN A 239 -18.49 10.58 19.71
N VAL A 240 -17.35 10.06 19.28
CA VAL A 240 -16.09 10.79 19.09
C VAL A 240 -15.71 10.83 17.61
N VAL A 241 -14.89 11.82 17.25
CA VAL A 241 -14.28 11.91 15.92
C VAL A 241 -13.00 11.09 15.86
N ASN A 242 -12.56 10.72 14.65
CA ASN A 242 -11.35 9.91 14.40
C ASN A 242 -11.30 8.61 15.23
N LEU A 243 -12.35 7.79 15.16
CA LEU A 243 -12.41 6.51 15.87
C LEU A 243 -11.87 5.36 15.01
N LEU A 244 -11.01 4.54 15.60
CA LEU A 244 -10.62 3.22 15.10
C LEU A 244 -11.15 2.11 16.02
N HIS A 245 -11.89 1.17 15.44
CA HIS A 245 -12.50 0.05 16.16
C HIS A 245 -11.46 -0.96 16.63
N VAL A 246 -11.16 -1.01 17.92
CA VAL A 246 -10.25 -2.05 18.48
C VAL A 246 -10.98 -3.40 18.56
N PRO A 247 -10.57 -4.43 17.79
CA PRO A 247 -11.34 -5.67 17.69
C PRO A 247 -11.00 -6.67 18.81
N THR A 248 -9.77 -6.67 19.30
CA THR A 248 -9.21 -7.62 20.26
C THR A 248 -8.11 -6.95 21.10
N ASP A 249 -7.65 -7.63 22.16
CA ASP A 249 -6.62 -7.08 23.06
C ASP A 249 -5.25 -6.96 22.37
N ASP A 250 -4.96 -7.87 21.44
CA ASP A 250 -3.77 -7.86 20.59
C ASP A 250 -4.18 -7.40 19.19
N PHE A 251 -3.68 -6.25 18.75
CA PHE A 251 -4.06 -5.69 17.46
C PHE A 251 -2.90 -4.92 16.83
N THR A 252 -2.99 -4.71 15.52
CA THR A 252 -1.99 -3.97 14.77
C THR A 252 -2.65 -2.80 14.07
N THR A 253 -2.00 -1.65 14.08
CA THR A 253 -2.34 -0.59 13.11
C THR A 253 -1.23 -0.44 12.09
N THR A 254 -1.61 0.01 10.89
CA THR A 254 -0.65 0.39 9.86
C THR A 254 -1.06 1.74 9.31
N MET A 255 -0.23 2.75 9.56
CA MET A 255 -0.29 4.00 8.83
C MET A 255 0.37 3.82 7.47
N ARG A 256 -0.35 4.13 6.40
CA ARG A 256 0.16 4.11 5.02
C ARG A 256 0.28 5.53 4.54
N VAL A 257 1.43 5.90 4.01
CA VAL A 257 1.69 7.24 3.49
C VAL A 257 2.08 7.10 2.03
N TYR A 258 1.23 7.59 1.13
CA TYR A 258 1.44 7.57 -0.31
C TYR A 258 2.03 8.89 -0.78
N LEU A 259 3.09 8.82 -1.59
CA LEU A 259 3.98 9.95 -1.89
C LEU A 259 4.59 10.58 -0.61
N PRO A 260 5.25 9.78 0.26
CA PRO A 260 5.79 10.27 1.52
C PRO A 260 7.02 11.16 1.33
N ASN A 261 7.19 12.16 2.19
CA ASN A 261 8.53 12.69 2.46
C ASN A 261 9.32 11.61 3.23
N VAL A 262 10.21 10.90 2.52
CA VAL A 262 10.88 9.69 3.04
C VAL A 262 11.58 9.95 4.37
N GLU A 263 12.44 10.96 4.44
CA GLU A 263 13.20 11.26 5.67
C GLU A 263 12.29 11.57 6.86
N ALA A 264 11.20 12.31 6.64
CA ALA A 264 10.24 12.62 7.68
C ALA A 264 9.48 11.37 8.16
N VAL A 265 9.07 10.49 7.25
CA VAL A 265 8.33 9.27 7.61
C VAL A 265 9.23 8.21 8.26
N GLU A 266 10.50 8.13 7.87
CA GLU A 266 11.49 7.24 8.53
C GLU A 266 11.70 7.60 10.01
N GLN A 267 11.53 8.87 10.37
CA GLN A 267 11.67 9.36 11.74
C GLN A 267 10.34 9.46 12.48
N TYR A 268 9.22 9.14 11.82
CA TYR A 268 7.89 9.31 12.35
C TYR A 268 7.68 8.51 13.64
N GLN A 269 7.15 9.18 14.67
CA GLN A 269 6.83 8.56 15.94
C GLN A 269 5.31 8.51 16.08
N VAL A 270 4.78 7.30 16.32
CA VAL A 270 3.37 7.15 16.68
C VAL A 270 3.13 7.75 18.06
N GLY A 271 1.99 8.42 18.21
CA GLY A 271 1.58 9.02 19.47
C GLY A 271 1.51 7.99 20.61
N GLU A 272 1.84 8.44 21.82
CA GLU A 272 1.66 7.64 23.03
C GLU A 272 0.16 7.42 23.28
N LEU A 273 -0.22 6.17 23.54
CA LEU A 273 -1.59 5.82 23.90
C LEU A 273 -1.85 6.08 25.38
N VAL A 274 -2.93 6.82 25.64
CA VAL A 274 -3.39 7.15 26.99
C VAL A 274 -4.83 6.66 27.15
N GLU A 275 -5.11 5.93 28.23
CA GLU A 275 -6.47 5.52 28.60
C GLU A 275 -7.34 6.75 28.91
N VAL A 276 -8.52 6.83 28.28
CA VAL A 276 -9.53 7.84 28.58
C VAL A 276 -10.19 7.46 29.91
N LYS A 277 -10.18 8.39 30.87
CA LYS A 277 -10.76 8.19 32.21
C LYS A 277 -12.24 8.54 32.28
#